data_AF-A0A7Y2U911-F1
#
_entry.id   AF-A0A7Y2U911-F1
#
_cell.length_a   1.000
_cell.length_b   1.000
_cell.length_c   1.000
_cell.angle_alpha   90.00
_cell.angle_beta   90.00
_cell.angle_gamma   90.00
#
_symmetry.space_group_name_H-M   'P 1'
#
loop_
_entity.id
_entity.type
_entity.pdbx_description
1 polymer ?
#
loop_
_entity_poly.entity_id
_entity_poly.type
_entity_poly.pdbx_seq_one_letter_code
_entity_poly.pdbx_strand_id
1 'polypeptide(L)'
;MLRKFSIILIISSILGGVSHLMGGALPSLRWFFEVDEVFGYICMALALVVGVALLVSGKKDIEWKPMTVRKFQRFRSMRRGYVSFLILIFLVILAMLDQTLVGKRALIVKYEGNYYFPAFSQKQYPGKDFGLPDNSETDYRVLDQKWEEEGSPNWVLMPIIPWDPVLDSQDLLRKPLLLEDDGLYYLEGSSSPYSGIAYTYYQDKPRQVHSMLKYRKGKQ
;
A
#
# COMPACT_ATOMS: atom_id res chain seq x y z
N MET A 1 7.79 9.59 29.93
CA MET A 1 7.03 9.77 28.67
C MET A 1 7.91 10.23 27.52
N LEU A 2 8.66 11.35 27.61
CA LEU A 2 9.42 11.88 26.47
C LEU A 2 10.46 10.88 25.94
N ARG A 3 11.15 10.17 26.84
CA ARG A 3 12.10 9.10 26.50
C ARG A 3 11.46 7.92 25.77
N LYS A 4 10.21 7.59 26.10
CA LYS A 4 9.45 6.52 25.42
C LYS A 4 9.07 6.95 24.00
N PHE A 5 8.64 8.20 23.83
CA PHE A 5 8.36 8.77 22.51
C PHE A 5 9.61 8.82 21.64
N SER A 6 10.76 9.22 22.18
CA SER A 6 12.01 9.22 21.40
C SER A 6 12.46 7.81 21.03
N ILE A 7 12.32 6.81 21.91
CA ILE A 7 12.60 5.41 21.55
C ILE A 7 11.67 4.94 20.42
N ILE A 8 10.37 5.23 20.51
CA ILE A 8 9.40 4.86 19.45
C ILE A 8 9.77 5.51 18.13
N LEU A 9 10.14 6.80 18.14
CA LEU A 9 10.52 7.55 16.93
C LEU A 9 11.83 7.00 16.30
N ILE A 10 12.81 6.66 17.13
CA ILE A 10 14.07 6.03 16.67
C ILE A 10 13.77 4.68 16.04
N ILE A 11 13.00 3.83 16.73
CA ILE A 11 12.64 2.49 16.22
C ILE A 11 11.87 2.62 14.91
N SER A 12 10.86 3.49 14.83
CA SER A 12 10.07 3.66 13.61
C SER A 12 10.89 4.17 12.44
N SER A 13 11.84 5.08 12.70
CA SER A 13 12.75 5.61 11.67
C SER A 13 13.70 4.53 11.14
N ILE A 14 14.36 3.79 12.03
CA ILE A 14 15.28 2.70 11.64
C ILE A 14 14.50 1.62 10.91
N LEU A 15 13.35 1.20 11.45
CA LEU A 15 12.53 0.17 10.86
C LEU A 15 12.02 0.57 9.47
N GLY A 16 11.59 1.82 9.29
CA GLY A 16 11.19 2.35 7.98
C GLY A 16 12.33 2.37 6.97
N GLY A 17 13.49 2.90 7.35
CA GLY A 17 14.66 2.98 6.47
C GLY A 17 15.23 1.61 6.09
N VAL A 18 15.35 0.69 7.06
CA VAL A 18 15.82 -0.68 6.82
C VAL A 18 14.81 -1.47 6.01
N SER A 19 13.51 -1.33 6.30
CA SER A 19 12.46 -2.00 5.54
C SER A 19 12.51 -1.60 4.08
N HIS A 20 12.59 -0.31 3.77
CA HIS A 20 12.72 0.17 2.39
C HIS A 20 13.98 -0.40 1.70
N LEU A 21 15.12 -0.39 2.40
CA LEU A 21 16.38 -0.90 1.86
C LEU A 21 16.33 -2.42 1.56
N MET A 22 15.55 -3.17 2.34
CA MET A 22 15.27 -4.59 2.09
C MET A 22 14.15 -4.83 1.07
N GLY A 23 13.66 -3.79 0.38
CA GLY A 23 12.54 -3.88 -0.57
C GLY A 23 11.16 -4.06 0.08
N GLY A 24 11.11 -3.89 1.41
CA GLY A 24 9.90 -3.93 2.21
C GLY A 24 9.11 -2.63 2.14
N ALA A 25 7.81 -2.76 2.33
CA ALA A 25 6.80 -1.73 2.24
C ALA A 25 5.92 -1.81 3.47
N LEU A 26 6.40 -1.26 4.58
CA LEU A 26 5.63 -1.22 5.83
C LEU A 26 4.41 -0.30 5.68
N PRO A 27 3.24 -0.71 6.20
CA PRO A 27 2.05 0.13 6.23
C PRO A 27 2.37 1.48 6.88
N SER A 28 1.79 2.56 6.36
CA SER A 28 2.01 3.97 6.76
C SER A 28 3.41 4.56 6.53
N LEU A 29 4.49 3.78 6.68
CA LEU A 29 5.86 4.27 6.46
C LEU A 29 6.26 4.28 4.98
N ARG A 30 5.67 3.41 4.16
CA ARG A 30 5.88 3.36 2.70
C ARG A 30 5.57 4.69 2.02
N TRP A 31 4.56 5.42 2.51
CA TRP A 31 4.10 6.67 1.92
C TRP A 31 5.23 7.70 1.72
N PHE A 32 6.18 7.77 2.66
CA PHE A 32 7.32 8.67 2.56
C PHE A 32 8.24 8.35 1.37
N PHE A 33 8.30 7.09 0.95
CA PHE A 33 9.13 6.63 -0.15
C PHE A 33 8.37 6.55 -1.48
N GLU A 34 7.04 6.57 -1.47
CA GLU A 34 6.24 6.64 -2.71
C GLU A 34 6.34 8.00 -3.40
N VAL A 35 6.52 9.07 -2.62
CA VAL A 35 6.66 10.42 -3.16
C VAL A 35 8.00 10.55 -3.89
N ASP A 36 9.08 10.24 -3.19
CA ASP A 36 10.45 10.21 -3.71
C ASP A 36 11.36 9.45 -2.73
N GLU A 37 12.31 8.69 -3.27
CA GLU A 37 13.20 7.85 -2.45
C GLU A 37 14.12 8.70 -1.57
N VAL A 38 14.69 9.77 -2.13
CA VAL A 38 15.58 10.68 -1.40
C VAL A 38 14.80 11.41 -0.31
N PHE A 39 13.60 11.87 -0.63
CA PHE A 39 12.68 12.46 0.35
C PHE A 39 12.41 11.51 1.53
N GLY A 40 12.09 10.24 1.24
CA GLY A 40 11.83 9.23 2.26
C GLY A 40 13.02 9.04 3.21
N TYR A 41 14.23 8.88 2.67
CA TYR A 41 15.44 8.75 3.49
C TYR A 41 15.77 10.01 4.29
N ILE A 42 15.55 11.21 3.74
CA ILE A 42 15.72 12.47 4.48
C ILE A 42 14.76 12.53 5.67
N CYS A 43 13.49 12.17 5.47
CA CYS A 43 12.50 12.12 6.56
C CYS A 43 12.91 11.13 7.66
N MET A 44 13.36 9.94 7.29
CA MET A 44 13.84 8.94 8.26
C MET A 44 15.08 9.44 9.00
N ALA A 45 16.06 10.02 8.30
CA ALA A 45 17.26 10.58 8.91
C ALA A 45 16.94 11.73 9.88
N LEU A 46 16.05 12.66 9.50
CA LEU A 46 15.59 13.74 10.37
C LEU A 46 14.88 13.20 11.61
N ALA A 47 13.98 12.23 11.45
CA ALA A 47 13.29 11.59 12.57
C ALA A 47 14.27 10.87 13.51
N LEU A 48 15.31 10.23 12.97
CA LEU A 48 16.36 9.58 13.74
C LEU A 48 17.16 10.60 14.55
N VAL A 49 17.63 11.66 13.90
CA VAL A 49 18.42 12.73 14.54
C VAL A 49 17.62 13.40 15.65
N VAL A 50 16.35 13.76 15.39
CA VAL A 50 15.45 14.34 16.39
C VAL A 50 15.22 13.36 17.54
N GLY A 51 14.99 12.08 17.24
CA GLY A 51 14.80 11.03 18.25
C GLY A 51 16.02 10.88 19.16
N VAL A 52 17.22 10.80 18.59
CA VAL A 52 18.48 10.71 19.34
C VAL A 52 18.73 11.99 20.13
N ALA A 53 18.54 13.16 19.54
CA ALA A 53 18.69 14.44 20.23
C ALA A 53 17.76 14.55 21.44
N LEU A 54 16.49 14.13 21.31
CA LEU A 54 15.54 14.09 22.42
C LEU A 54 15.94 13.08 23.51
N LEU A 55 16.57 11.96 23.14
CA LEU A 55 17.05 10.95 24.07
C LEU A 55 18.30 11.41 24.84
N VAL A 56 19.24 12.10 24.16
CA VAL A 56 20.49 12.62 24.73
C VAL A 56 20.28 13.90 25.54
N SER A 57 19.35 14.76 25.13
CA SER A 57 19.06 16.03 25.81
C SER A 57 18.62 15.88 27.26
N GLY A 58 18.34 14.66 27.74
CA GLY A 58 18.10 14.37 29.15
C GLY A 58 16.89 15.09 29.76
N LYS A 59 16.07 15.76 28.93
CA LYS A 59 14.84 16.43 29.37
C LYS A 59 13.99 15.37 30.05
N LYS A 60 13.86 15.50 31.37
CA LYS A 60 12.97 14.67 32.19
C LYS A 60 11.58 14.75 31.58
N ASP A 61 10.85 13.66 31.77
CA ASP A 61 9.51 13.44 31.29
C ASP A 61 8.68 14.72 31.28
N ILE A 62 7.85 14.88 30.23
CA ILE A 62 6.92 16.00 30.11
C ILE A 62 6.19 16.17 31.44
N GLU A 63 6.61 17.15 32.23
CA GLU A 63 5.98 17.51 33.49
C GLU A 63 4.71 18.24 33.12
N TRP A 64 3.65 17.46 32.92
CA TRP A 64 2.33 17.99 32.64
C TRP A 64 1.93 18.92 33.78
N LYS A 65 1.59 20.17 33.46
CA LYS A 65 1.05 21.11 34.45
C LYS A 65 -0.06 20.43 35.24
N PRO A 66 -0.15 20.64 36.56
CA PRO A 66 -1.11 19.94 37.42
C PRO A 66 -2.56 20.14 36.98
N MET A 67 -2.87 21.29 36.37
CA MET A 67 -4.18 21.53 35.72
C MET A 67 -4.47 20.56 34.56
N THR A 68 -3.48 20.25 33.73
CA THR A 68 -3.65 19.31 32.59
C THR A 68 -3.91 17.90 33.09
N VAL A 69 -3.20 17.46 34.13
CA VAL A 69 -3.42 16.16 34.76
C VAL A 69 -4.84 16.06 35.33
N ARG A 70 -5.30 17.08 36.06
CA ARG A 70 -6.68 17.13 36.58
C ARG A 70 -7.74 17.10 35.48
N LYS A 71 -7.52 17.82 34.38
CA LYS A 71 -8.41 17.78 33.20
C LYS A 71 -8.46 16.39 32.59
N PHE A 72 -7.33 15.71 32.45
CA PHE A 72 -7.27 14.36 31.90
C PHE A 72 -7.90 13.30 32.81
N GLN A 73 -7.72 13.43 34.13
CA GLN A 73 -8.42 12.60 35.11
C GLN A 73 -9.94 12.80 35.03
N ARG A 74 -10.41 14.06 34.91
CA ARG A 74 -11.82 14.37 34.71
C ARG A 74 -12.36 13.83 33.37
N PHE A 75 -11.54 13.82 32.33
CA PHE A 75 -11.88 13.18 31.06
C PHE A 75 -12.06 11.67 31.22
N ARG A 76 -11.12 10.99 31.90
CA ARG A 76 -11.23 9.55 32.20
C ARG A 76 -12.44 9.20 33.09
N SER A 77 -12.85 10.08 34.00
CA SER A 77 -14.03 9.84 34.84
C SER A 77 -15.34 9.90 34.05
N MET A 78 -15.37 10.61 32.92
CA MET A 78 -16.53 10.60 32.01
C MET A 78 -16.55 9.30 31.20
N ARG A 79 -17.09 8.22 31.80
CA ARG A 79 -17.05 6.85 31.24
C ARG A 79 -17.45 6.79 29.76
N ARG A 80 -18.56 7.43 29.37
CA ARG A 80 -19.04 7.44 27.97
C ARG A 80 -18.04 8.13 27.03
N GLY A 81 -17.53 9.30 27.41
CA GLY A 81 -16.54 10.04 26.61
C GLY A 81 -15.20 9.32 26.49
N TYR A 82 -14.74 8.67 27.56
CA TYR A 82 -13.50 7.89 27.53
C TYR A 82 -13.64 6.63 26.66
N VAL A 83 -14.78 5.94 26.71
CA VAL A 83 -15.06 4.78 25.83
C VAL A 83 -15.10 5.22 24.36
N SER A 84 -15.79 6.31 24.03
CA SER A 84 -15.79 6.84 22.65
C SER A 84 -14.38 7.16 22.15
N PHE A 85 -13.53 7.72 23.02
CA PHE A 85 -12.14 8.00 22.69
C PHE A 85 -11.31 6.73 22.46
N LEU A 86 -11.52 5.68 23.25
CA LEU A 86 -10.88 4.39 23.03
C LEU A 86 -11.33 3.75 21.72
N ILE A 87 -12.62 3.80 21.39
CA ILE A 87 -13.16 3.33 20.11
C ILE A 87 -12.52 4.10 18.96
N LEU A 88 -12.43 5.43 19.07
CA LEU A 88 -11.80 6.26 18.06
C LEU A 88 -10.32 5.89 17.86
N ILE A 89 -9.54 5.75 18.94
CA ILE A 89 -8.15 5.31 18.85
C ILE A 89 -8.05 3.93 18.18
N PHE A 90 -8.92 3.00 18.56
CA PHE A 90 -8.95 1.67 17.97
C PHE A 90 -9.23 1.72 16.47
N LEU A 91 -10.21 2.51 16.03
CA LEU A 91 -10.51 2.70 14.61
C LEU A 91 -9.35 3.36 13.86
N VAL A 92 -8.64 4.31 14.47
CA VAL A 92 -7.44 4.92 13.88
C VAL A 92 -6.34 3.88 13.69
N ILE A 93 -6.07 3.04 14.70
CA ILE A 93 -5.08 1.96 14.58
C ILE A 93 -5.48 0.97 13.49
N LEU A 94 -6.76 0.61 13.42
CA LEU A 94 -7.30 -0.28 12.40
C LEU A 94 -7.15 0.33 10.99
N ALA A 95 -7.40 1.64 10.85
CA ALA A 95 -7.20 2.36 9.60
C ALA A 95 -5.71 2.48 9.20
N MET A 96 -4.79 2.55 10.16
CA MET A 96 -3.34 2.52 9.88
C MET A 96 -2.83 1.15 9.40
N LEU A 97 -3.61 0.09 9.61
CA LEU A 97 -3.32 -1.28 9.18
C LEU A 97 -4.20 -1.69 7.99
N ASP A 98 -4.66 -0.72 7.20
CA ASP A 98 -5.52 -0.93 6.04
C ASP A 98 -4.96 -1.96 5.06
N GLN A 99 -3.67 -1.89 4.74
CA GLN A 99 -2.96 -2.78 3.84
C GLN A 99 -2.98 -4.25 4.29
N THR A 100 -3.13 -4.50 5.60
CA THR A 100 -3.25 -5.85 6.16
C THR A 100 -4.69 -6.36 6.15
N LEU A 101 -5.66 -5.45 6.13
CA LEU A 101 -7.08 -5.76 6.25
C LEU A 101 -7.78 -5.85 4.90
N VAL A 102 -7.41 -4.98 3.95
CA VAL A 102 -8.09 -4.82 2.66
C VAL A 102 -7.05 -4.76 1.54
N GLY A 103 -7.20 -5.61 0.53
CA GLY A 103 -6.41 -5.52 -0.69
C GLY A 103 -6.36 -6.80 -1.51
N LYS A 104 -5.94 -6.65 -2.77
CA LYS A 104 -5.74 -7.77 -3.71
C LYS A 104 -4.42 -8.54 -3.55
N ARG A 105 -3.45 -7.97 -2.83
CA ARG A 105 -2.14 -8.60 -2.60
C ARG A 105 -2.23 -9.53 -1.39
N ALA A 106 -1.66 -10.72 -1.51
CA ALA A 106 -1.52 -11.63 -0.40
C ALA A 106 -0.62 -11.06 0.70
N LEU A 107 -0.96 -11.33 1.96
CA LEU A 107 -0.13 -11.02 3.12
C LEU A 107 1.11 -11.92 3.14
N ILE A 108 0.89 -13.21 2.90
CA ILE A 108 1.91 -14.26 2.89
C ILE A 108 1.64 -15.19 1.72
N VAL A 109 2.69 -15.58 1.01
CA VAL A 109 2.64 -16.67 0.03
C VAL A 109 3.73 -17.65 0.36
N LYS A 110 3.37 -18.90 0.56
CA LYS A 110 4.34 -20.00 0.67
C LYS A 110 4.43 -20.69 -0.68
N TYR A 111 5.61 -20.62 -1.30
CA TYR A 111 5.88 -21.29 -2.57
C TYR A 111 7.21 -22.03 -2.51
N GLU A 112 7.19 -23.34 -2.74
CA GLU A 112 8.37 -24.23 -2.77
C GLU A 112 9.28 -24.10 -1.53
N GLY A 113 8.67 -23.90 -0.35
CA GLY A 113 9.39 -23.77 0.92
C GLY A 113 9.88 -22.35 1.25
N ASN A 114 9.75 -21.39 0.33
CA ASN A 114 10.05 -19.99 0.56
C ASN A 114 8.80 -19.20 0.94
N TYR A 115 8.98 -18.17 1.78
CA TYR A 115 7.92 -17.26 2.19
C TYR A 115 8.10 -15.90 1.51
N TYR A 116 7.04 -15.45 0.85
CA TYR A 116 6.97 -14.15 0.21
C TYR A 116 5.91 -13.31 0.92
N PHE A 117 6.14 -11.99 0.98
CA PHE A 117 5.22 -11.03 1.62
C PHE A 117 4.77 -9.95 0.62
N PRO A 118 3.94 -10.28 -0.39
CA PRO A 118 3.57 -9.35 -1.45
C PRO A 118 2.93 -8.05 -0.98
N ALA A 119 2.06 -8.12 0.04
CA ALA A 119 1.46 -6.93 0.63
C ALA A 119 2.52 -6.01 1.21
N PHE A 120 3.54 -6.54 1.88
CA PHE A 120 4.60 -5.77 2.54
C PHE A 120 5.86 -5.60 1.68
N SER A 121 5.76 -5.76 0.36
CA SER A 121 6.86 -5.63 -0.59
C SER A 121 6.59 -4.50 -1.57
N GLN A 122 7.65 -3.76 -1.93
CA GLN A 122 7.57 -2.75 -3.00
C GLN A 122 7.46 -3.41 -4.37
N LYS A 123 8.16 -4.54 -4.56
CA LYS A 123 8.15 -5.29 -5.80
C LYS A 123 6.78 -5.93 -6.04
N GLN A 124 6.26 -5.78 -7.26
CA GLN A 124 5.17 -6.59 -7.78
C GLN A 124 5.72 -7.95 -8.23
N TYR A 125 5.13 -9.04 -7.71
CA TYR A 125 5.51 -10.39 -8.11
C TYR A 125 4.69 -10.80 -9.34
N PRO A 126 5.33 -10.97 -10.52
CA PRO A 126 4.65 -11.51 -11.69
C PRO A 126 4.26 -12.97 -11.47
N GLY A 127 3.27 -13.45 -12.23
CA GLY A 127 2.82 -14.85 -12.14
C GLY A 127 3.95 -15.87 -12.29
N LYS A 128 4.96 -15.55 -13.10
CA LYS A 128 6.18 -16.36 -13.28
C LYS A 128 6.92 -16.69 -12.00
N ASP A 129 6.91 -15.80 -11.01
CA ASP A 129 7.59 -16.04 -9.72
C ASP A 129 6.92 -17.18 -8.93
N PHE A 130 5.68 -17.56 -9.28
CA PHE A 130 4.90 -18.63 -8.66
C PHE A 130 4.57 -19.78 -9.63
N GLY A 131 5.28 -19.88 -10.75
CA GLY A 131 5.09 -20.94 -11.74
C GLY A 131 3.91 -20.75 -12.69
N LEU A 132 3.34 -19.54 -12.79
CA LEU A 132 2.36 -19.19 -13.82
C LEU A 132 3.06 -18.65 -15.08
N PRO A 133 2.48 -18.80 -16.29
CA PRO A 133 3.08 -18.28 -17.53
C PRO A 133 3.06 -16.75 -17.63
N ASP A 134 2.21 -16.08 -16.84
CA ASP A 134 1.87 -14.66 -16.98
C ASP A 134 2.98 -13.71 -16.49
N ASN A 135 3.23 -12.65 -17.26
CA ASN A 135 4.09 -11.53 -16.85
C ASN A 135 3.37 -10.46 -16.02
N SER A 136 2.04 -10.52 -15.93
CA SER A 136 1.23 -9.58 -15.16
C SER A 136 1.39 -9.81 -13.66
N GLU A 137 1.06 -8.80 -12.83
CA GLU A 137 0.96 -8.97 -11.38
C GLU A 137 0.03 -10.15 -11.04
N THR A 138 0.49 -11.01 -10.14
CA THR A 138 -0.19 -12.25 -9.77
C THR A 138 -1.56 -11.97 -9.16
N ASP A 139 -2.59 -12.69 -9.62
CA ASP A 139 -3.88 -12.74 -8.91
C ASP A 139 -3.81 -13.87 -7.88
N TYR A 140 -3.58 -13.47 -6.62
CA TYR A 140 -3.35 -14.41 -5.53
C TYR A 140 -4.61 -15.23 -5.18
N ARG A 141 -5.81 -14.76 -5.52
CA ARG A 141 -7.06 -15.49 -5.27
C ARG A 141 -7.20 -16.69 -6.20
N VAL A 142 -6.90 -16.45 -7.47
CA VAL A 142 -6.87 -17.50 -8.50
C VAL A 142 -5.74 -18.48 -8.20
N LEU A 143 -4.60 -17.99 -7.73
CA LEU A 143 -3.48 -18.83 -7.32
C LEU A 143 -3.83 -19.75 -6.15
N ASP A 144 -4.50 -19.22 -5.13
CA ASP A 144 -4.94 -19.97 -3.95
C ASP A 144 -5.92 -21.08 -4.34
N GLN A 145 -6.96 -20.74 -5.11
CA GLN A 145 -7.92 -21.73 -5.64
C GLN A 145 -7.23 -22.82 -6.46
N LYS A 146 -6.31 -22.44 -7.35
CA LYS A 146 -5.58 -23.40 -8.17
C LYS A 146 -4.74 -24.36 -7.33
N TRP A 147 -4.05 -23.87 -6.30
CA TRP A 147 -3.24 -24.72 -5.42
C TRP A 147 -4.07 -25.61 -4.51
N GLU A 148 -5.23 -25.14 -4.06
CA GLU A 148 -6.22 -25.97 -3.35
C GLU A 148 -6.73 -27.11 -4.23
N GLU A 149 -7.05 -26.83 -5.50
CA GLU A 149 -7.50 -27.83 -6.49
C GLU A 149 -6.41 -28.84 -6.83
N GLU A 150 -5.15 -28.39 -6.95
CA GLU A 150 -3.99 -29.24 -7.26
C GLU A 150 -3.48 -30.04 -6.04
N GLY A 151 -4.00 -29.77 -4.83
CA GLY A 151 -3.51 -30.41 -3.59
C GLY A 151 -2.05 -30.04 -3.26
N SER A 152 -1.63 -28.84 -3.67
CA SER A 152 -0.25 -28.38 -3.51
C SER A 152 0.10 -28.08 -2.04
N PRO A 153 1.36 -28.25 -1.60
CA PRO A 153 1.81 -27.79 -0.29
C PRO A 153 1.97 -26.26 -0.18
N ASN A 154 1.75 -25.56 -1.29
CA ASN A 154 1.77 -24.10 -1.39
C ASN A 154 0.43 -23.52 -0.93
N TRP A 155 0.46 -22.36 -0.31
CA TRP A 155 -0.75 -21.70 0.18
C TRP A 155 -0.55 -20.19 0.23
N VAL A 156 -1.67 -19.48 0.24
CA VAL A 156 -1.71 -18.03 0.28
C VAL A 156 -2.47 -17.60 1.53
N LEU A 157 -1.98 -16.57 2.21
CA LEU A 157 -2.77 -15.83 3.20
C LEU A 157 -3.28 -14.54 2.58
N MET A 158 -4.57 -14.48 2.32
CA MET A 158 -5.21 -13.25 1.87
C MET A 158 -5.58 -12.33 3.04
N PRO A 159 -5.66 -11.00 2.80
CA PRO A 159 -6.29 -10.07 3.74
C PRO A 159 -7.74 -10.46 4.06
N ILE A 160 -8.28 -9.92 5.16
CA ILE A 160 -9.67 -10.20 5.58
C ILE A 160 -10.67 -9.86 4.46
N ILE A 161 -10.42 -8.77 3.73
CA ILE A 161 -11.20 -8.35 2.57
C ILE A 161 -10.29 -8.44 1.33
N PRO A 162 -10.35 -9.54 0.57
CA PRO A 162 -9.45 -9.82 -0.55
C PRO A 162 -9.90 -9.14 -1.86
N TRP A 163 -10.28 -7.86 -1.78
CA TRP A 163 -10.80 -7.10 -2.92
C TRP A 163 -10.14 -5.72 -2.95
N ASP A 164 -9.81 -5.26 -4.15
CA ASP A 164 -9.30 -3.90 -4.37
C ASP A 164 -10.50 -2.93 -4.46
N PRO A 165 -10.44 -1.73 -3.85
CA PRO A 165 -11.49 -0.71 -4.03
C PRO A 165 -11.72 -0.30 -5.50
N VAL A 166 -10.76 -0.55 -6.39
CA VAL A 166 -10.80 -0.09 -7.79
C VAL A 166 -10.68 -1.26 -8.77
N LEU A 167 -11.54 -1.28 -9.80
CA LEU A 167 -11.45 -2.15 -11.00
C LEU A 167 -11.66 -3.67 -10.79
N ASP A 168 -12.16 -4.11 -9.64
CA ASP A 168 -12.39 -5.55 -9.38
C ASP A 168 -13.79 -6.05 -9.84
N SER A 169 -14.76 -5.15 -10.02
CA SER A 169 -16.19 -5.52 -10.12
C SER A 169 -16.89 -5.24 -11.45
N GLN A 170 -16.29 -4.49 -12.38
CA GLN A 170 -16.98 -4.08 -13.62
C GLN A 170 -16.17 -4.42 -14.87
N ASP A 171 -16.78 -5.16 -15.79
CA ASP A 171 -16.29 -5.30 -17.16
C ASP A 171 -16.41 -3.94 -17.86
N LEU A 172 -15.27 -3.28 -18.05
CA LEU A 172 -15.22 -2.01 -18.76
C LEU A 172 -15.63 -2.23 -20.22
N LEU A 173 -16.57 -1.40 -20.69
CA LEU A 173 -16.86 -1.28 -22.11
C LEU A 173 -15.63 -0.69 -22.80
N ARG A 174 -14.90 -1.54 -23.50
CA ARG A 174 -13.67 -1.19 -24.20
C ARG A 174 -14.01 -0.92 -25.66
N LYS A 175 -13.52 0.21 -26.16
CA LYS A 175 -13.49 0.52 -27.59
C LYS A 175 -12.03 0.60 -28.03
N PRO A 176 -11.61 -0.16 -29.04
CA PRO A 176 -10.23 -0.10 -29.50
C PRO A 176 -9.92 1.29 -30.05
N LEU A 177 -8.69 1.74 -29.82
CA LEU A 177 -8.12 2.88 -30.52
C LEU A 177 -7.39 2.35 -31.75
N LEU A 178 -7.79 2.84 -32.92
CA LEU A 178 -7.23 2.46 -34.20
C LEU A 178 -6.24 3.54 -34.62
N LEU A 179 -5.08 3.12 -35.09
CA LEU A 179 -4.12 4.01 -35.75
C LEU A 179 -4.52 4.08 -37.23
N GLU A 180 -4.90 5.25 -37.71
CA GLU A 180 -5.18 5.48 -39.13
C GLU A 180 -3.90 5.84 -39.91
N ASP A 181 -4.01 5.85 -41.24
CA ASP A 181 -2.89 6.12 -42.17
C ASP A 181 -2.26 7.51 -41.97
N ASP A 182 -2.98 8.44 -41.34
CA ASP A 182 -2.50 9.78 -40.97
C ASP A 182 -1.60 9.78 -39.72
N GLY A 183 -1.40 8.62 -39.09
CA GLY A 183 -0.58 8.43 -37.89
C GLY A 183 -1.26 8.94 -36.61
N LEU A 184 -2.57 9.20 -36.63
CA LEU A 184 -3.35 9.63 -35.48
C LEU A 184 -4.23 8.49 -34.96
N TYR A 185 -4.48 8.49 -33.65
CA TYR A 185 -5.37 7.52 -33.02
C TYR A 185 -6.82 7.99 -33.05
N TYR A 186 -7.73 7.10 -33.46
CA TYR A 186 -9.18 7.33 -33.53
C TYR A 186 -9.93 6.26 -32.73
N LEU A 187 -11.11 6.62 -32.22
CA LEU A 187 -12.06 5.63 -31.72
C LEU A 187 -12.73 4.95 -32.91
N GLU A 188 -13.02 3.64 -32.78
CA GLU A 188 -13.81 2.91 -33.76
C GLU A 188 -15.13 3.64 -34.07
N GLY A 189 -15.28 4.08 -35.33
CA GLY A 189 -16.45 4.83 -35.82
C GLY A 189 -16.43 6.35 -35.59
N SER A 190 -15.33 6.93 -35.10
CA SER A 190 -15.17 8.39 -34.94
C SER A 190 -14.45 9.01 -36.14
N SER A 191 -14.96 10.12 -36.66
CA SER A 191 -14.31 10.93 -37.71
C SER A 191 -13.31 11.97 -37.16
N SER A 192 -13.15 12.05 -35.84
CA SER A 192 -12.27 13.01 -35.18
C SER A 192 -11.18 12.32 -34.37
N PRO A 193 -9.93 12.86 -34.37
CA PRO A 193 -8.82 12.28 -33.62
C PRO A 193 -9.14 12.18 -32.14
N TYR A 194 -8.80 11.05 -31.52
CA TYR A 194 -9.07 10.79 -30.11
C TYR A 194 -8.32 11.76 -29.20
N SER A 195 -9.02 12.33 -28.23
CA SER A 195 -8.42 13.19 -27.21
C SER A 195 -8.97 12.80 -25.85
N GLY A 196 -8.14 12.23 -25.00
CA GLY A 196 -8.58 11.63 -23.74
C GLY A 196 -7.54 10.71 -23.13
N ILE A 197 -7.99 9.85 -22.23
CA ILE A 197 -7.17 8.85 -21.55
C ILE A 197 -7.50 7.49 -22.14
N ALA A 198 -6.49 6.78 -22.63
CA ALA A 198 -6.59 5.40 -23.02
C ALA A 198 -5.85 4.49 -22.03
N TYR A 199 -6.24 3.23 -22.00
CA TYR A 199 -5.58 2.19 -21.22
C TYR A 199 -5.05 1.12 -22.15
N THR A 200 -3.82 0.68 -21.91
CA THR A 200 -3.29 -0.56 -22.49
C THR A 200 -3.55 -1.70 -21.52
N TYR A 201 -3.67 -2.93 -22.03
CA TYR A 201 -3.96 -4.13 -21.23
C TYR A 201 -2.89 -5.19 -21.47
N TYR A 202 -2.71 -6.08 -20.49
CA TYR A 202 -1.86 -7.25 -20.68
C TYR A 202 -2.46 -8.18 -21.74
N GLN A 203 -1.60 -8.77 -22.59
CA GLN A 203 -2.04 -9.73 -23.62
C GLN A 203 -2.69 -10.96 -22.99
N ASP A 204 -2.09 -11.48 -21.91
CA ASP A 204 -2.58 -12.67 -21.21
C ASP A 204 -3.80 -12.40 -20.30
N LYS A 205 -3.95 -11.15 -19.84
CA LYS A 205 -5.05 -10.72 -18.94
C LYS A 205 -5.72 -9.44 -19.44
N PRO A 206 -6.71 -9.55 -20.35
CA PRO A 206 -7.32 -8.39 -21.00
C PRO A 206 -8.16 -7.53 -20.04
N ARG A 207 -8.45 -7.99 -18.82
CA ARG A 207 -9.12 -7.21 -17.75
C ARG A 207 -8.16 -6.35 -16.94
N GLN A 208 -6.86 -6.64 -16.98
CA GLN A 208 -5.85 -5.95 -16.17
C GLN A 208 -5.18 -4.85 -16.98
N VAL A 209 -5.30 -3.61 -16.49
CA VAL A 209 -4.65 -2.45 -17.09
C VAL A 209 -3.13 -2.58 -16.92
N HIS A 210 -2.40 -2.39 -18.01
CA HIS A 210 -0.95 -2.34 -18.03
C HIS A 210 -0.42 -0.91 -17.89
N SER A 211 -0.91 0.03 -18.70
CA SER A 211 -0.52 1.44 -18.60
C SER A 211 -1.66 2.38 -19.00
N MET A 212 -1.61 3.60 -18.45
CA MET A 212 -2.55 4.68 -18.76
C MET A 212 -1.82 5.72 -19.63
N LEU A 213 -2.34 5.98 -20.82
CA LEU A 213 -1.76 6.91 -21.79
C LEU A 213 -2.72 8.06 -22.05
N LYS A 214 -2.20 9.28 -22.15
CA LYS A 214 -3.01 10.46 -22.42
C LYS A 214 -2.81 10.91 -23.86
N TYR A 215 -3.87 10.86 -24.65
CA TYR A 215 -3.86 11.32 -26.02
C TYR A 215 -4.41 12.73 -26.13
N ARG A 216 -3.78 13.57 -26.96
CA ARG A 216 -4.24 14.89 -27.34
C ARG A 216 -4.30 14.98 -28.86
N LYS A 217 -5.52 15.12 -29.41
CA LYS A 217 -5.76 15.18 -30.86
C LYS A 217 -5.05 14.04 -31.62
N GLY A 218 -5.20 12.81 -31.13
CA GLY A 218 -4.65 11.61 -31.75
C GLY A 218 -3.17 11.37 -31.52
N LYS A 219 -2.48 12.18 -30.69
CA LYS A 219 -1.05 12.01 -30.37
C LYS A 219 -0.85 11.71 -28.89
N GLN A 220 0.08 10.80 -28.59
CA GLN A 220 0.50 10.42 -27.24
C GLN A 220 1.34 11.51 -26.57
#